data_AF-A0A1G1E910-F1
#
_entry.id   AF-A0A1G1E910-F1
#
_cell.length_a   1.000
_cell.length_b   1.000
_cell.length_c   1.000
_cell.angle_alpha   90.00
_cell.angle_beta   90.00
_cell.angle_gamma   90.00
#
_symmetry.space_group_name_H-M   'P 1'
#
loop_
_entity.id
_entity.type
_entity.pdbx_description
1 polymer ?
#
loop_
_entity_poly.entity_id
_entity_poly.type
_entity_poly.pdbx_seq_one_letter_code
_entity_poly.pdbx_strand_id
1 'polypeptide(L)'
;MTTVEDADKRVTVRDINKSFVQKGIFITLPLAENFIVKGMDILEKQHYPGGIKLLLRVKFVDDKEIEHSDLFYCEGRMEKEKRPAPPPAAPLKLNLLPTRSQGTFTDEQEARDYIKMAITHLLQEKGYSPGESTDADLYFEQEGKGFLVNLEVKCDEKAEERAKRLVELRRKKGSTHDYAIVIPAFQESLGIPLRLQERWIARLQDYLSVQRIGVFAVDNIDPNRIYPFTIYPKARGVMQYFVRMSSQWSLVRSRYVQDRVKKETT
;
A
#
# COMPACT_ATOMS: atom_id res chain seq x y z
N MET A 1 -50.16 4.76 30.63
CA MET A 1 -50.28 3.86 31.81
C MET A 1 -50.05 2.46 31.27
N THR A 2 -48.97 1.71 31.53
CA THR A 2 -47.94 1.71 32.59
C THR A 2 -46.87 0.72 32.06
N THR A 3 -45.75 1.21 31.52
CA THR A 3 -44.36 1.02 32.01
C THR A 3 -43.82 -0.41 32.19
N VAL A 4 -42.65 -0.61 31.56
CA VAL A 4 -41.44 -1.33 32.03
C VAL A 4 -41.35 -2.83 31.74
N GLU A 5 -40.43 -3.16 30.82
CA GLU A 5 -39.43 -4.23 31.01
C GLU A 5 -38.26 -4.00 30.03
N ASP A 6 -37.51 -2.90 30.24
CA ASP A 6 -36.11 -2.84 29.80
C ASP A 6 -35.30 -3.66 30.81
N ALA A 7 -35.20 -4.97 30.56
CA ALA A 7 -34.30 -5.83 31.30
C ALA A 7 -32.85 -5.47 30.92
N ASP A 8 -32.22 -4.70 31.80
CA ASP A 8 -30.81 -4.34 31.79
C ASP A 8 -29.95 -5.62 31.66
N LYS A 9 -29.58 -5.99 30.42
CA LYS A 9 -28.76 -7.17 30.13
C LYS A 9 -27.35 -6.92 30.65
N ARG A 10 -27.10 -7.31 31.90
CA ARG A 10 -25.78 -7.33 32.51
C ARG A 10 -24.89 -8.31 31.75
N VAL A 11 -23.93 -7.80 30.98
CA VAL A 11 -22.96 -8.59 30.23
C VAL A 11 -21.91 -9.11 31.20
N THR A 12 -21.76 -10.42 31.32
CA THR A 12 -20.76 -11.04 32.19
C THR A 12 -19.45 -11.32 31.45
N VAL A 13 -18.36 -11.56 32.19
CA VAL A 13 -17.08 -12.05 31.62
C VAL A 13 -17.31 -13.34 30.81
N ARG A 14 -18.20 -14.22 31.27
CA ARG A 14 -18.61 -15.42 30.53
C ARG A 14 -19.20 -15.10 29.17
N ASP A 15 -20.05 -14.08 29.08
CA ASP A 15 -20.67 -13.66 27.83
C ASP A 15 -19.65 -13.02 26.87
N ILE A 16 -18.68 -12.28 27.42
CA ILE A 16 -17.58 -11.73 26.62
C ILE A 16 -16.69 -12.84 26.06
N ASN A 17 -16.29 -13.81 26.88
CA ASN A 17 -15.49 -14.95 26.42
C ASN A 17 -16.24 -15.75 25.33
N LYS A 18 -17.55 -15.97 25.48
CA LYS A 18 -18.38 -16.56 24.42
C LYS A 18 -18.41 -15.70 23.15
N SER A 19 -18.52 -14.38 23.29
CA SER A 19 -18.53 -13.44 22.16
C SER A 19 -17.20 -13.44 21.40
N PHE A 20 -16.07 -13.59 22.08
CA PHE A 20 -14.77 -13.74 21.42
C PHE A 20 -14.74 -15.02 20.57
N VAL A 21 -15.16 -16.15 21.14
CA VAL A 21 -15.21 -17.44 20.42
C VAL A 21 -16.16 -17.36 19.22
N GLN A 22 -17.34 -16.77 19.39
CA GLN A 22 -18.29 -16.55 18.28
C GLN A 22 -17.72 -15.69 17.15
N LYS A 23 -16.77 -14.80 17.46
CA LYS A 23 -16.06 -13.96 16.48
C LYS A 23 -14.78 -14.61 15.93
N GLY A 24 -14.55 -15.90 16.21
CA GLY A 24 -13.35 -16.63 15.79
C GLY A 24 -12.08 -16.19 16.51
N ILE A 25 -12.21 -15.51 17.65
CA ILE A 25 -11.10 -15.05 18.49
C ILE A 25 -11.05 -15.94 19.73
N PHE A 26 -10.08 -16.82 19.81
CA PHE A 26 -9.91 -17.73 20.94
C PHE A 26 -9.02 -17.09 22.00
N ILE A 27 -9.52 -16.03 22.62
CA ILE A 27 -8.91 -15.36 23.79
C ILE A 27 -9.86 -15.48 25.00
N THR A 28 -9.29 -15.49 26.19
CA THR A 28 -10.04 -15.51 27.46
C THR A 28 -9.59 -14.36 28.35
N LEU A 29 -10.53 -13.57 28.86
CA LEU A 29 -10.23 -12.61 29.91
C LEU A 29 -9.84 -13.35 31.19
N PRO A 30 -8.73 -12.99 31.86
CA PRO A 30 -8.29 -13.63 33.10
C PRO A 30 -9.06 -13.06 34.31
N LEU A 31 -10.39 -13.09 34.25
CA LEU A 31 -11.30 -12.63 35.28
C LEU A 31 -12.32 -13.72 35.61
N ALA A 32 -12.93 -13.65 36.80
CA ALA A 32 -13.97 -14.59 37.19
C ALA A 32 -15.21 -14.45 36.29
N GLU A 33 -15.79 -15.58 35.90
CA GLU A 33 -16.85 -15.64 34.87
C GLU A 33 -18.12 -14.86 35.23
N ASN A 34 -18.39 -14.73 36.53
CA ASN A 34 -19.54 -14.06 37.12
C ASN A 34 -19.41 -12.53 37.21
N PHE A 35 -18.21 -11.97 36.99
CA PHE A 35 -18.02 -10.52 37.06
C PHE A 35 -18.77 -9.82 35.92
N ILE A 36 -19.38 -8.67 36.23
CA ILE A 36 -20.16 -7.88 35.28
C ILE A 36 -19.24 -6.89 34.59
N VAL A 37 -19.23 -6.87 33.26
CA VAL A 37 -18.40 -5.94 32.48
C VAL A 37 -19.22 -4.72 32.07
N LYS A 38 -18.83 -3.55 32.55
CA LYS A 38 -19.46 -2.25 32.24
C LYS A 38 -18.87 -1.59 30.99
N GLY A 39 -17.62 -1.89 30.65
CA GLY A 39 -16.96 -1.30 29.50
C GLY A 39 -15.68 -2.02 29.13
N MET A 40 -15.34 -2.05 27.85
CA MET A 40 -14.13 -2.69 27.34
C MET A 40 -13.60 -1.91 26.15
N ASP A 41 -12.36 -1.44 26.26
CA ASP A 41 -11.65 -0.71 25.22
C ASP A 41 -10.45 -1.51 24.73
N ILE A 42 -10.25 -1.57 23.40
CA ILE A 42 -9.04 -2.15 22.81
C ILE A 42 -8.01 -1.03 22.69
N LEU A 43 -6.95 -1.09 23.48
CA LEU A 43 -5.86 -0.11 23.45
C LEU A 43 -4.83 -0.46 22.38
N GLU A 44 -4.53 -1.74 22.22
CA GLU A 44 -3.56 -2.21 21.24
C GLU A 44 -4.01 -3.55 20.63
N LYS A 45 -3.77 -3.71 19.32
CA LYS A 45 -4.12 -4.91 18.56
C LYS A 45 -3.00 -5.27 17.60
N GLN A 46 -2.38 -6.41 17.83
CA GLN A 46 -1.29 -6.91 17.00
C GLN A 46 -1.66 -8.29 16.42
N HIS A 47 -1.57 -8.43 15.10
CA HIS A 47 -1.81 -9.69 14.40
C HIS A 47 -0.48 -10.39 14.11
N TYR A 48 -0.45 -11.71 14.28
CA TYR A 48 0.66 -12.56 13.84
C TYR A 48 0.13 -13.81 13.13
N PRO A 49 0.95 -14.54 12.36
CA PRO A 49 0.49 -15.73 11.65
C PRO A 49 -0.14 -16.76 12.61
N GLY A 50 -1.46 -16.93 12.52
CA GLY A 50 -2.23 -17.88 13.33
C GLY A 50 -2.81 -17.33 14.64
N GLY A 51 -2.59 -16.07 14.99
CA GLY A 51 -3.06 -15.53 16.28
C GLY A 51 -3.11 -14.01 16.37
N ILE A 52 -3.53 -13.55 17.55
CA ILE A 52 -3.76 -12.15 17.87
C ILE A 52 -3.34 -11.85 19.31
N LYS A 53 -2.75 -10.67 19.49
CA LYS A 53 -2.44 -10.05 20.78
C LYS A 53 -3.30 -8.81 20.96
N LEU A 54 -3.93 -8.69 22.12
CA LEU A 54 -4.82 -7.61 22.48
C LEU A 54 -4.43 -7.06 23.84
N LEU A 55 -4.24 -5.75 23.92
CA LEU A 55 -4.23 -5.03 25.17
C LEU A 55 -5.60 -4.39 25.37
N LEU A 56 -6.29 -4.83 26.41
CA LEU A 56 -7.66 -4.42 26.72
C LEU A 56 -7.67 -3.60 28.00
N ARG A 57 -8.46 -2.53 28.04
CA ARG A 57 -8.89 -1.90 29.29
C ARG A 57 -10.30 -2.39 29.59
N VAL A 58 -10.51 -3.02 30.73
CA VAL A 58 -11.81 -3.58 31.12
C VAL A 58 -12.27 -2.91 32.41
N LYS A 59 -13.49 -2.35 32.37
CA LYS A 59 -14.22 -1.89 33.54
C LYS A 59 -15.20 -2.99 33.96
N PHE A 60 -15.05 -3.50 35.17
CA PHE A 60 -15.86 -4.62 35.66
C PHE A 60 -16.28 -4.43 37.12
N VAL A 61 -17.35 -5.09 37.51
CA VAL A 61 -17.86 -5.13 38.88
C VAL A 61 -17.61 -6.52 39.45
N ASP A 62 -16.96 -6.59 40.61
CA ASP A 62 -16.68 -7.83 41.31
C ASP A 62 -17.88 -8.34 42.14
N ASP A 63 -17.71 -9.47 42.81
CA ASP A 63 -18.75 -10.09 43.65
C ASP A 63 -19.13 -9.29 44.90
N LYS A 64 -18.37 -8.22 45.20
CA LYS A 64 -18.63 -7.29 46.30
C LYS A 64 -19.32 -6.01 45.81
N GLU A 65 -19.77 -5.99 44.56
CA GLU A 65 -20.36 -4.84 43.87
C GLU A 65 -19.40 -3.64 43.75
N ILE A 66 -18.09 -3.88 43.83
CA ILE A 66 -17.07 -2.84 43.68
C ILE A 66 -16.68 -2.74 42.21
N GLU A 67 -16.69 -1.52 41.67
CA GLU A 67 -16.27 -1.24 40.31
C GLU A 67 -14.75 -1.08 40.22
N HIS A 68 -14.14 -1.84 39.32
CA HIS A 68 -12.72 -1.84 39.01
C HIS A 68 -12.49 -1.51 37.54
N SER A 69 -11.32 -0.95 37.24
CA SER A 69 -10.87 -0.68 35.88
C SER A 69 -9.41 -1.07 35.75
N ASP A 70 -9.11 -2.06 34.93
CA ASP A 70 -7.75 -2.60 34.81
C ASP A 70 -7.37 -2.93 33.36
N LEU A 71 -6.08 -3.20 33.14
CA LEU A 71 -5.47 -3.53 31.86
C LEU A 71 -5.17 -5.03 31.78
N PHE A 72 -5.64 -5.66 30.71
CA PHE A 72 -5.47 -7.07 30.46
C PHE A 72 -4.76 -7.30 29.14
N TYR A 73 -3.64 -8.02 29.20
CA TYR A 73 -2.95 -8.51 28.01
C TYR A 73 -3.45 -9.91 27.68
N CYS A 74 -4.07 -10.05 26.51
CA CYS A 74 -4.67 -11.29 26.04
C CYS A 74 -4.01 -11.75 24.74
N GLU A 75 -3.57 -13.00 24.70
CA GLU A 75 -3.02 -13.64 23.51
C GLU A 75 -3.82 -14.90 23.18
N GLY A 76 -4.12 -15.11 21.89
CA GLY A 76 -4.89 -16.27 21.47
C GLY A 76 -4.87 -16.53 19.98
N ARG A 77 -5.45 -17.66 19.59
CA ARG A 77 -5.58 -18.05 18.18
C ARG A 77 -6.73 -17.29 17.54
N MET A 78 -6.59 -16.95 16.26
CA MET A 78 -7.66 -16.34 15.49
C MET A 78 -7.98 -17.25 14.30
N GLU A 79 -9.15 -17.88 14.33
CA GLU A 79 -9.66 -18.54 13.13
C GLU A 79 -10.15 -17.45 12.18
N LYS A 80 -9.44 -17.28 11.07
CA LYS A 80 -9.96 -16.47 9.99
C LYS A 80 -11.20 -17.17 9.45
N GLU A 81 -12.37 -16.55 9.62
CA GLU A 81 -13.41 -16.70 8.60
C GLU A 81 -12.74 -16.41 7.26
N LYS A 82 -12.68 -17.42 6.40
CA LYS A 82 -12.40 -17.21 4.97
C LYS A 82 -13.56 -16.39 4.45
N ARG A 83 -13.48 -15.06 4.59
CA ARG A 83 -14.34 -14.16 3.82
C ARG A 83 -14.19 -14.63 2.38
N PRO A 84 -15.30 -14.87 1.66
CA PRO A 84 -15.22 -15.14 0.24
C PRO A 84 -14.34 -14.04 -0.36
N ALA A 85 -13.34 -14.45 -1.13
CA ALA A 85 -12.50 -13.49 -1.83
C ALA A 85 -13.48 -12.52 -2.52
N PRO A 86 -13.34 -11.19 -2.33
CA PRO A 86 -14.15 -10.26 -3.10
C PRO A 86 -14.08 -10.70 -4.57
N PRO A 87 -15.21 -10.70 -5.30
CA PRO A 87 -15.24 -11.16 -6.67
C PRO A 87 -14.05 -10.55 -7.39
N PRO A 88 -13.30 -11.34 -8.20
CA PRO A 88 -12.06 -10.87 -8.82
C PRO A 88 -12.37 -9.53 -9.46
N ALA A 89 -11.79 -8.47 -8.90
CA ALA A 89 -12.01 -7.13 -9.38
C ALA A 89 -11.78 -7.17 -10.88
N ALA A 90 -12.75 -6.67 -11.66
CA ALA A 90 -12.72 -6.68 -13.11
C ALA A 90 -11.29 -6.40 -13.60
N PRO A 91 -10.79 -7.17 -14.59
CA PRO A 91 -9.41 -7.05 -15.03
C PRO A 91 -9.09 -5.57 -15.24
N LEU A 92 -8.04 -5.11 -14.56
CA LEU A 92 -7.69 -3.67 -14.48
C LEU A 92 -7.46 -3.04 -15.85
N LYS A 93 -7.21 -3.90 -16.84
CA LYS A 93 -6.85 -3.59 -18.21
C LYS A 93 -7.64 -4.46 -19.16
N LEU A 94 -8.24 -3.83 -20.17
CA LEU A 94 -8.92 -4.52 -21.27
C LEU A 94 -7.92 -5.19 -22.21
N ASN A 95 -6.73 -4.60 -22.36
CA ASN A 95 -5.62 -5.12 -23.14
C ASN A 95 -4.37 -5.16 -22.25
N LEU A 96 -3.84 -6.34 -21.96
CA LEU A 96 -2.61 -6.49 -21.17
C LEU A 96 -1.40 -6.45 -22.11
N LEU A 97 -0.37 -5.70 -21.71
CA LEU A 97 0.93 -5.78 -22.36
C LEU A 97 1.58 -7.14 -22.06
N PRO A 98 2.35 -7.72 -23.01
CA PRO A 98 3.03 -8.99 -22.80
C PRO A 98 4.07 -8.89 -21.69
N THR A 99 4.23 -9.97 -20.94
CA THR A 99 5.25 -10.08 -19.88
C THR A 99 6.60 -10.46 -20.49
N ARG A 100 7.69 -10.05 -19.84
CA ARG A 100 9.07 -10.40 -20.23
C ARG A 100 9.45 -11.77 -19.69
N SER A 101 10.33 -12.47 -20.39
CA SER A 101 10.90 -13.74 -19.94
C SER A 101 11.94 -13.55 -18.82
N GLN A 102 12.58 -12.38 -18.75
CA GLN A 102 13.62 -12.05 -17.78
C GLN A 102 13.40 -10.65 -17.19
N GLY A 103 13.75 -10.49 -15.91
CA GLY A 103 13.64 -9.22 -15.18
C GLY A 103 14.88 -8.32 -15.25
N THR A 104 15.89 -8.70 -16.03
CA THR A 104 17.12 -7.91 -16.23
C THR A 104 17.04 -7.16 -17.56
N PHE A 105 17.65 -5.98 -17.62
CA PHE A 105 17.82 -5.21 -18.85
C PHE A 105 19.24 -5.36 -19.37
N THR A 106 19.38 -5.42 -20.69
CA THR A 106 20.64 -5.52 -21.42
C THR A 106 21.36 -4.18 -21.40
N ASP A 107 20.62 -3.09 -21.57
CA ASP A 107 21.14 -1.73 -21.58
C ASP A 107 20.10 -0.70 -21.07
N GLU A 108 20.55 0.55 -20.95
CA GLU A 108 19.73 1.67 -20.51
C GLU A 108 18.61 2.02 -21.49
N GLN A 109 18.81 1.81 -22.79
CA GLN A 109 17.82 2.15 -23.82
C GLN A 109 16.65 1.17 -23.78
N GLU A 110 16.93 -0.14 -23.65
CA GLU A 110 15.92 -1.18 -23.45
C GLU A 110 15.07 -0.87 -22.21
N ALA A 111 15.70 -0.52 -21.10
CA ALA A 111 15.00 -0.16 -19.87
C ALA A 111 14.11 1.09 -20.09
N ARG A 112 14.62 2.11 -20.78
CA ARG A 112 13.91 3.36 -21.05
C ARG A 112 12.68 3.13 -21.94
N ASP A 113 12.83 2.36 -23.00
CA ASP A 113 11.73 2.02 -23.92
C ASP A 113 10.68 1.14 -23.24
N TYR A 114 11.11 0.22 -22.38
CA TYR A 114 10.22 -0.61 -21.58
C TYR A 114 9.35 0.22 -20.63
N ILE A 115 9.94 1.11 -19.83
CA ILE A 115 9.17 1.95 -18.90
C ILE A 115 8.28 2.96 -19.65
N LYS A 116 8.74 3.47 -20.80
CA LYS A 116 7.95 4.32 -21.70
C LYS A 116 6.69 3.59 -22.18
N MET A 117 6.85 2.38 -22.69
CA MET A 117 5.73 1.55 -23.15
C MET A 117 4.71 1.31 -22.03
N ALA A 118 5.19 0.94 -20.84
CA ALA A 118 4.33 0.63 -19.69
C ALA A 118 3.49 1.83 -19.24
N ILE A 119 4.11 3.01 -19.04
CA ILE A 119 3.39 4.20 -18.58
C ILE A 119 2.48 4.78 -19.66
N THR A 120 2.93 4.80 -20.92
CA THR A 120 2.11 5.25 -22.06
C THR A 120 0.83 4.42 -22.16
N HIS A 121 0.97 3.10 -22.12
CA HIS A 121 -0.17 2.19 -22.18
C HIS A 121 -1.14 2.43 -21.02
N LEU A 122 -0.64 2.58 -19.79
CA LEU A 122 -1.50 2.85 -18.63
C LEU A 122 -2.31 4.14 -18.82
N LEU A 123 -1.66 5.23 -19.23
CA LEU A 123 -2.31 6.53 -19.36
C LEU A 123 -3.34 6.53 -20.50
N GLN A 124 -2.98 5.97 -21.66
CA GLN A 124 -3.90 5.86 -22.80
C GLN A 124 -5.13 5.03 -22.48
N GLU A 125 -4.94 3.90 -21.80
CA GLU A 125 -6.05 3.04 -21.36
C GLU A 125 -6.98 3.75 -20.36
N LYS A 126 -6.47 4.74 -19.61
CA LYS A 126 -7.28 5.58 -18.71
C LYS A 126 -7.81 6.85 -19.37
N GLY A 127 -7.71 6.95 -20.70
CA GLY A 127 -8.34 8.01 -21.51
C GLY A 127 -7.49 9.26 -21.69
N TYR A 128 -6.18 9.18 -21.43
CA TYR A 128 -5.25 10.26 -21.76
C TYR A 128 -4.77 10.16 -23.21
N SER A 129 -4.68 11.30 -23.89
CA SER A 129 -4.12 11.39 -25.24
C SER A 129 -2.67 11.89 -25.18
N PRO A 130 -1.73 11.32 -25.98
CA PRO A 130 -0.39 11.88 -26.10
C PRO A 130 -0.46 13.30 -26.65
N GLY A 131 0.37 14.18 -26.11
CA GLY A 131 0.60 15.52 -26.66
C GLY A 131 2.09 15.82 -26.73
N GLU A 132 2.41 17.00 -27.26
CA GLU A 132 3.80 17.46 -27.35
C GLU A 132 4.12 18.41 -26.20
N SER A 133 5.29 18.22 -25.59
CA SER A 133 5.87 19.17 -24.65
C SER A 133 7.39 19.08 -24.69
N THR A 134 8.06 20.22 -24.63
CA THR A 134 9.52 20.31 -24.50
C THR A 134 10.00 20.22 -23.05
N ASP A 135 9.08 20.23 -22.08
CA ASP A 135 9.41 20.35 -20.65
C ASP A 135 9.57 18.99 -19.94
N ALA A 136 9.14 17.89 -20.56
CA ALA A 136 9.19 16.53 -20.02
C ALA A 136 9.41 15.51 -21.14
N ASP A 137 9.83 14.30 -20.78
CA ASP A 137 10.05 13.23 -21.77
C ASP A 137 8.74 12.78 -22.43
N LEU A 138 7.64 12.76 -21.68
CA LEU A 138 6.30 12.48 -22.18
C LEU A 138 5.31 13.49 -21.63
N TYR A 139 4.34 13.86 -22.46
CA TYR A 139 3.17 14.64 -22.08
C TYR A 139 1.90 13.95 -22.54
N PHE A 140 0.94 13.90 -21.64
CA PHE A 140 -0.40 13.40 -21.94
C PHE A 140 -1.45 14.34 -21.42
N GLU A 141 -2.61 14.38 -22.04
CA GLU A 141 -3.71 15.26 -21.64
C GLU A 141 -5.05 14.54 -21.59
N GLN A 142 -5.84 14.88 -20.57
CA GLN A 142 -7.23 14.45 -20.42
C GLN A 142 -8.03 15.63 -19.87
N GLU A 143 -9.03 16.11 -20.62
CA GLU A 143 -9.93 17.18 -20.18
C GLU A 143 -9.20 18.45 -19.68
N GLY A 144 -8.17 18.90 -20.39
CA GLY A 144 -7.34 20.06 -20.01
C GLY A 144 -6.37 19.81 -18.85
N LYS A 145 -6.32 18.59 -18.30
CA LYS A 145 -5.36 18.18 -17.28
C LYS A 145 -4.24 17.37 -17.90
N GLY A 146 -3.07 17.98 -17.88
CA GLY A 146 -1.83 17.38 -18.33
C GLY A 146 -1.21 16.40 -17.31
N PHE A 147 -0.47 15.43 -17.83
CA PHE A 147 0.37 14.50 -17.10
C PHE A 147 1.78 14.54 -17.70
N LEU A 148 2.73 15.09 -16.95
CA LEU A 148 4.11 15.28 -17.38
C LEU A 148 4.99 14.20 -16.75
N VAL A 149 5.70 13.45 -17.58
CA VAL A 149 6.50 12.30 -17.14
C VAL A 149 7.95 12.44 -17.58
N ASN A 150 8.88 12.31 -16.63
CA ASN A 150 10.29 12.05 -16.92
C ASN A 150 10.59 10.55 -16.75
N LEU A 151 11.38 9.99 -17.65
CA LEU A 151 11.79 8.60 -17.67
C LEU A 151 13.25 8.49 -17.25
N GLU A 152 13.51 7.80 -16.14
CA GLU A 152 14.86 7.61 -15.62
C GLU A 152 15.13 6.14 -15.33
N VAL A 153 16.29 5.65 -15.77
CA VAL A 153 16.62 4.22 -15.70
C VAL A 153 17.57 3.89 -14.54
N LYS A 154 18.21 4.90 -13.96
CA LYS A 154 19.14 4.79 -12.84
C LYS A 154 18.78 5.77 -11.74
N CYS A 155 18.66 5.30 -10.51
CA CYS A 155 18.46 6.13 -9.34
C CYS A 155 19.79 6.74 -8.87
N ASP A 156 20.30 7.68 -9.65
CA ASP A 156 21.55 8.41 -9.40
C ASP A 156 21.28 9.92 -9.19
N GLU A 157 22.34 10.72 -9.20
CA GLU A 157 22.28 12.18 -9.06
C GLU A 157 21.52 12.84 -10.22
N LYS A 158 21.64 12.33 -11.45
CA LYS A 158 20.93 12.88 -12.61
C LYS A 158 19.43 12.68 -12.49
N ALA A 159 19.00 11.50 -12.03
CA ALA A 159 17.60 11.25 -11.77
C ALA A 159 17.04 12.15 -10.66
N GLU A 160 17.84 12.44 -9.62
CA GLU A 160 17.45 13.38 -8.58
C GLU A 160 17.28 14.81 -9.13
N GLU A 161 18.24 15.29 -9.93
CA GLU A 161 18.13 16.60 -10.56
C GLU A 161 16.87 16.70 -11.42
N ARG A 162 16.55 15.66 -12.18
CA ARG A 162 15.32 15.63 -12.98
C ARG A 162 14.05 15.62 -12.15
N ALA A 163 14.05 14.92 -11.02
CA ALA A 163 12.93 14.96 -10.08
C ALA A 163 12.76 16.37 -9.50
N LYS A 164 13.86 17.07 -9.18
CA LYS A 164 13.83 18.48 -8.75
C LYS A 164 13.35 19.42 -9.86
N ARG A 165 13.76 19.20 -11.11
CA ARG A 165 13.25 19.96 -12.28
C ARG A 165 11.73 19.82 -12.44
N LEU A 166 11.14 18.66 -12.13
CA LEU A 166 9.68 18.52 -12.12
C LEU A 166 9.00 19.37 -11.03
N VAL A 167 9.64 19.57 -9.87
CA VAL A 167 9.13 20.49 -8.83
C VAL A 167 9.08 21.92 -9.36
N GLU A 168 10.15 22.37 -10.04
CA GLU A 168 10.20 23.70 -10.65
C GLU A 168 9.15 23.85 -11.76
N LEU A 169 9.01 22.83 -12.61
CA LEU A 169 8.02 22.80 -13.66
C LEU A 169 6.60 22.90 -13.10
N ARG A 170 6.31 22.19 -12.01
CA ARG A 170 5.05 22.31 -11.30
C ARG A 170 4.79 23.71 -10.75
N ARG A 171 5.81 24.40 -10.25
CA ARG A 171 5.68 25.80 -9.82
C ARG A 171 5.32 26.72 -10.97
N LYS A 172 5.84 26.45 -12.18
CA LYS A 172 5.58 27.25 -13.39
C LYS A 172 4.22 26.96 -14.04
N LYS A 173 3.90 25.69 -14.27
CA LYS A 173 2.68 25.24 -14.97
C LYS A 173 1.46 25.07 -14.05
N GLY A 174 1.69 25.13 -12.74
CA GLY A 174 0.62 25.10 -11.75
C GLY A 174 0.25 23.68 -11.31
N SER A 175 -0.64 23.65 -10.32
CA SER A 175 -0.99 22.41 -9.61
C SER A 175 -2.05 21.56 -10.31
N THR A 176 -2.68 22.03 -11.38
CA THR A 176 -3.74 21.32 -12.10
C THR A 176 -3.26 20.03 -12.76
N HIS A 177 -1.99 20.01 -13.19
CA HIS A 177 -1.34 18.88 -13.85
C HIS A 177 -0.74 17.88 -12.83
N ASP A 178 -0.57 16.64 -13.28
CA ASP A 178 0.21 15.62 -12.57
C ASP A 178 1.64 15.60 -13.12
N TYR A 179 2.62 15.38 -12.24
CA TYR A 179 4.04 15.37 -12.58
C TYR A 179 4.68 14.13 -11.98
N ALA A 180 5.43 13.38 -12.77
CA ALA A 180 6.01 12.13 -12.31
C ALA A 180 7.38 11.83 -12.89
N ILE A 181 8.17 11.10 -12.11
CA ILE A 181 9.34 10.38 -12.56
C ILE A 181 9.01 8.88 -12.54
N VAL A 182 9.28 8.21 -13.66
CA VAL A 182 9.07 6.77 -13.81
C VAL A 182 10.42 6.09 -13.91
N ILE A 183 10.57 5.02 -13.14
CA ILE A 183 11.80 4.24 -13.03
C ILE A 183 11.55 2.73 -13.19
N PRO A 184 12.57 1.90 -13.45
CA PRO A 184 12.45 0.46 -13.28
C PRO A 184 12.32 0.06 -11.80
N ALA A 185 11.60 -1.02 -11.52
CA ALA A 185 11.44 -1.58 -10.17
C ALA A 185 12.76 -2.12 -9.61
N PHE A 186 13.62 -2.67 -10.46
CA PHE A 186 14.98 -3.10 -10.09
C PHE A 186 15.98 -2.63 -11.14
N GLN A 187 17.12 -2.12 -10.70
CA GLN A 187 18.14 -1.50 -11.58
C GLN A 187 19.51 -2.16 -11.45
N GLU A 188 19.59 -3.35 -10.84
CA GLU A 188 20.85 -4.06 -10.58
C GLU A 188 21.59 -4.41 -11.88
N SER A 189 20.88 -4.83 -12.94
CA SER A 189 21.49 -5.08 -14.26
C SER A 189 22.01 -3.82 -14.94
N LEU A 190 21.59 -2.64 -14.48
CA LEU A 190 22.05 -1.34 -14.94
C LEU A 190 23.18 -0.78 -14.04
N GLY A 191 23.63 -1.54 -13.04
CA GLY A 191 24.71 -1.14 -12.14
C GLY A 191 24.27 -0.34 -10.91
N ILE A 192 22.96 -0.27 -10.61
CA ILE A 192 22.45 0.33 -9.37
C ILE A 192 21.97 -0.77 -8.42
N PRO A 193 22.71 -1.07 -7.33
CA PRO A 193 22.27 -2.02 -6.31
C PRO A 193 20.92 -1.63 -5.72
N LEU A 194 20.07 -2.61 -5.39
CA LEU A 194 18.76 -2.37 -4.78
C LEU A 194 18.84 -1.47 -3.54
N ARG A 195 19.89 -1.63 -2.71
CA ARG A 195 20.12 -0.78 -1.53
C ARG A 195 20.31 0.70 -1.88
N LEU A 196 20.99 1.02 -2.98
CA LEU A 196 21.18 2.40 -3.42
C LEU A 196 19.88 2.98 -3.98
N GLN A 197 19.15 2.20 -4.77
CA GLN A 197 17.81 2.57 -5.25
C GLN A 197 16.85 2.87 -4.09
N GLU A 198 16.77 1.99 -3.09
CA GLU A 198 15.90 2.18 -1.92
C GLU A 198 16.30 3.42 -1.11
N ARG A 199 17.60 3.67 -0.95
CA ARG A 199 18.10 4.89 -0.29
C ARG A 199 17.73 6.15 -1.08
N TRP A 200 17.82 6.11 -2.42
CA TRP A 200 17.43 7.22 -3.29
C TRP A 200 15.95 7.53 -3.12
N ILE A 201 15.08 6.51 -3.15
CA ILE A 201 13.64 6.66 -2.95
C ILE A 201 13.36 7.24 -1.57
N ALA A 202 13.87 6.61 -0.50
CA ALA A 202 13.60 7.03 0.88
C ALA A 202 14.02 8.49 1.14
N ARG A 203 15.16 8.92 0.59
CA ARG A 203 15.65 10.29 0.75
C ARG A 203 14.77 11.34 0.06
N LEU A 204 14.19 11.00 -1.10
CA LEU A 204 13.39 11.94 -1.89
C LEU A 204 11.88 11.83 -1.63
N GLN A 205 11.43 10.73 -1.03
CA GLN A 205 10.02 10.40 -0.89
C GLN A 205 9.24 11.52 -0.19
N ASP A 206 9.69 11.98 0.97
CA ASP A 206 8.99 13.01 1.73
C ASP A 206 8.96 14.34 0.99
N TYR A 207 10.12 14.77 0.46
CA TYR A 207 10.24 16.00 -0.31
C TYR A 207 9.32 16.01 -1.54
N LEU A 208 9.39 14.97 -2.37
CA LEU A 208 8.58 14.86 -3.59
C LEU A 208 7.10 14.70 -3.27
N SER A 209 6.74 14.01 -2.19
CA SER A 209 5.34 13.88 -1.75
C SER A 209 4.74 15.22 -1.37
N VAL A 210 5.47 16.04 -0.61
CA VAL A 210 5.05 17.41 -0.24
C VAL A 210 4.88 18.27 -1.50
N GLN A 211 5.81 18.15 -2.46
CA GLN A 211 5.74 18.88 -3.73
C GLN A 211 4.72 18.29 -4.73
N ARG A 212 4.04 17.20 -4.37
CA ARG A 212 3.08 16.48 -5.24
C ARG A 212 3.71 16.00 -6.56
N ILE A 213 4.91 15.41 -6.48
CA ILE A 213 5.57 14.75 -7.60
C ILE A 213 5.51 13.23 -7.39
N GLY A 214 4.99 12.51 -8.38
CA GLY A 214 4.88 11.05 -8.40
C GLY A 214 6.23 10.36 -8.67
N VAL A 215 6.58 9.36 -7.87
CA VAL A 215 7.65 8.41 -8.17
C VAL A 215 6.98 7.07 -8.41
N PHE A 216 7.11 6.54 -9.63
CA PHE A 216 6.45 5.32 -10.06
C PHE A 216 7.49 4.32 -10.58
N ALA A 217 7.52 3.09 -10.07
CA ALA A 217 8.40 2.06 -10.60
C ALA A 217 7.66 0.97 -11.37
N VAL A 218 8.11 0.67 -12.57
CA VAL A 218 7.54 -0.39 -13.42
C VAL A 218 8.21 -1.72 -13.09
N ASP A 219 7.42 -2.75 -12.80
CA ASP A 219 7.92 -4.11 -12.59
C ASP A 219 8.73 -4.58 -13.80
N ASN A 220 9.91 -5.15 -13.59
CA ASN A 220 10.81 -5.50 -14.67
C ASN A 220 10.34 -6.67 -15.55
N ILE A 221 9.36 -7.45 -15.09
CA ILE A 221 8.79 -8.62 -15.78
C ILE A 221 7.39 -8.29 -16.32
N ASP A 222 6.54 -7.68 -15.48
CA ASP A 222 5.15 -7.37 -15.83
C ASP A 222 4.94 -5.85 -16.03
N PRO A 223 4.93 -5.35 -17.28
CA PRO A 223 4.76 -3.91 -17.54
C PRO A 223 3.37 -3.39 -17.14
N ASN A 224 2.46 -4.29 -16.75
CA ASN A 224 1.15 -3.93 -16.24
C ASN A 224 1.13 -3.65 -14.74
N ARG A 225 2.28 -3.76 -14.06
CA ARG A 225 2.44 -3.44 -12.64
C ARG A 225 3.36 -2.24 -12.48
N ILE A 226 2.78 -1.14 -12.02
CA ILE A 226 3.51 0.10 -11.73
C ILE A 226 3.24 0.48 -10.28
N TYR A 227 4.31 0.56 -9.49
CA TYR A 227 4.29 0.75 -8.05
C TYR A 227 4.49 2.23 -7.69
N PRO A 228 3.59 2.82 -6.90
CA PRO A 228 3.73 4.19 -6.44
C PRO A 228 4.51 4.28 -5.12
N PHE A 229 5.44 5.25 -5.04
CA PHE A 229 6.26 5.50 -3.85
C PHE A 229 5.95 6.82 -3.13
N THR A 230 5.34 7.80 -3.80
CA THR A 230 5.08 9.13 -3.22
C THR A 230 3.60 9.47 -3.16
N ILE A 231 3.02 9.90 -4.27
CA ILE A 231 1.61 10.32 -4.38
C ILE A 231 0.87 9.50 -5.42
N TYR A 232 -0.47 9.51 -5.34
CA TYR A 232 -1.32 9.02 -6.42
C TYR A 232 -1.70 10.17 -7.35
N PRO A 233 -1.80 9.92 -8.67
CA PRO A 233 -2.31 10.89 -9.63
C PRO A 233 -3.74 11.33 -9.32
N LYS A 234 -4.14 12.50 -9.80
CA LYS A 234 -5.45 13.09 -9.49
C LYS A 234 -6.61 12.44 -10.23
N ALA A 235 -6.37 11.94 -11.43
CA ALA A 235 -7.41 11.28 -12.21
C ALA A 235 -7.86 9.98 -11.53
N ARG A 236 -9.17 9.89 -11.25
CA ARG A 236 -9.76 8.79 -10.46
C ARG A 236 -9.40 7.41 -11.00
N GLY A 237 -9.45 7.23 -12.33
CA GLY A 237 -9.13 5.95 -12.98
C GLY A 237 -7.67 5.52 -12.77
N VAL A 238 -6.74 6.48 -12.82
CA VAL A 238 -5.32 6.23 -12.60
C VAL A 238 -5.02 6.03 -11.11
N MET A 239 -5.65 6.81 -10.23
CA MET A 239 -5.55 6.66 -8.78
C MET A 239 -5.98 5.27 -8.31
N GLN A 240 -7.14 4.78 -8.78
CA GLN A 240 -7.66 3.46 -8.41
C GLN A 240 -6.70 2.32 -8.80
N TYR A 241 -6.05 2.46 -9.96
CA TYR A 241 -5.00 1.53 -10.38
C TYR A 241 -3.84 1.52 -9.38
N PHE A 242 -3.29 2.69 -9.04
CA PHE A 242 -2.13 2.79 -8.15
C PHE A 242 -2.42 2.38 -6.70
N VAL A 243 -3.63 2.64 -6.18
CA VAL A 243 -4.07 2.16 -4.86
C VAL A 243 -4.02 0.64 -4.78
N ARG A 244 -4.36 -0.08 -5.86
CA ARG A 244 -4.27 -1.54 -5.90
C ARG A 244 -2.82 -2.03 -5.98
N MET A 245 -1.96 -1.31 -6.70
CA MET A 245 -0.56 -1.69 -6.89
C MET A 245 0.32 -1.43 -5.65
N SER A 246 0.03 -0.40 -4.85
CA SER A 246 0.86 -0.04 -3.67
C SER A 246 1.05 -1.19 -2.67
N SER A 247 0.00 -1.98 -2.45
CA SER A 247 0.03 -3.15 -1.56
C SER A 247 0.92 -4.30 -2.05
N GLN A 248 1.32 -4.30 -3.32
CA GLN A 248 2.05 -5.41 -3.93
C GLN A 248 3.57 -5.23 -3.89
N TRP A 249 4.06 -4.00 -3.75
CA TRP A 249 5.50 -3.71 -3.78
C TRP A 249 6.26 -4.49 -2.71
N SER A 250 5.76 -4.52 -1.47
CA SER A 250 6.42 -5.23 -0.36
C SER A 250 6.59 -6.72 -0.63
N LEU A 251 5.61 -7.36 -1.26
CA LEU A 251 5.66 -8.77 -1.65
C LEU A 251 6.67 -9.01 -2.78
N VAL A 252 6.65 -8.16 -3.80
CA VAL A 252 7.55 -8.26 -4.97
C VAL A 252 9.00 -8.05 -4.55
N ARG A 253 9.25 -7.00 -3.76
CA ARG A 253 10.57 -6.71 -3.18
C ARG A 253 11.08 -7.88 -2.33
N SER A 254 10.24 -8.46 -1.49
CA SER A 254 10.63 -9.60 -0.63
C SER A 254 11.02 -10.83 -1.46
N ARG A 255 10.25 -11.15 -2.50
CA ARG A 255 10.56 -12.25 -3.43
C ARG A 255 11.87 -12.02 -4.17
N TYR A 256 12.08 -10.81 -4.68
CA TYR A 256 13.30 -10.45 -5.38
C TYR A 256 14.55 -10.69 -4.52
N VAL A 257 14.52 -10.25 -3.26
CA VAL A 257 15.63 -10.46 -2.31
C VAL A 257 15.85 -11.96 -2.04
N GLN A 258 14.78 -12.74 -1.85
CA GLN A 258 14.88 -14.19 -1.63
C GLN A 258 15.48 -14.92 -2.84
N ASP A 259 15.07 -14.57 -4.05
CA ASP A 259 15.57 -15.19 -5.28
C ASP A 259 17.02 -14.80 -5.56
N ARG A 260 17.44 -13.59 -5.17
CA ARG A 260 18.85 -13.17 -5.24
C ARG A 260 19.74 -14.02 -4.33
N VAL A 261 19.33 -14.23 -3.07
CA VAL A 261 20.08 -15.05 -2.11
C VAL A 261 20.27 -16.48 -2.62
N LYS A 262 19.24 -17.06 -3.27
CA LYS A 262 19.34 -18.40 -3.87
C LYS A 262 20.35 -18.47 -5.02
N LYS A 263 20.44 -17.43 -5.85
CA LYS A 263 21.40 -17.35 -6.96
C LYS A 263 22.84 -17.15 -6.48
N GLU A 264 23.05 -16.52 -5.32
CA GLU A 264 24.39 -16.34 -4.73
C GLU A 264 24.90 -17.60 -4.00
N THR A 265 24.01 -18.56 -3.69
CA THR A 265 24.35 -19.81 -2.97
C THR A 265 24.44 -21.04 -3.88
N THR A 266 24.18 -20.89 -5.17
CA THR A 266 24.29 -21.95 -6.20
C THR A 266 25.49 -21.65 -7.09
#